data_AF-A0A7S1WN52-F1
#
_entry.id   AF-A0A7S1WN52-F1
#
_cell.length_a   1.000
_cell.length_b   1.000
_cell.length_c   1.000
_cell.angle_alpha   90.00
_cell.angle_beta   90.00
_cell.angle_gamma   90.00
#
_symmetry.space_group_name_H-M   'P 1'
#
loop_
_entity.id
_entity.type
_entity.pdbx_description
1 polymer ?
#
loop_
_entity_poly.entity_id
_entity_poly.type
_entity_poly.pdbx_seq_one_letter_code
_entity_poly.pdbx_strand_id
1 'polypeptide(L)'
;LDAASGTQLLVYPCYEASVGNANQVWQVRDGKLQWERKGSSPEQGLCIDQKAAEKASRQGGAPQGEFTLQTCAPKEGQVLRREDARADGTFLLRDRDTGSCFAALPGNVIGLGECSSEQRWRELRDREQVQHVSTGLCIDEGNDRRPVLYMCHQPRAAQKQRFEIVDTPGWVRLKGTWGDNGRRRWFEKCLDRKPVEPIDLSLRDCMAARHLGLRWERWNAFAPLERKLWEQAEKPTGPVLGGDAEPP
;
A
#
# COMPACT_ATOMS: atom_id res chain seq x y z
N LEU A 1 -2.57 -17.21 -4.23
CA LEU A 1 -1.21 -17.73 -3.93
C LEU A 1 -1.10 -19.07 -4.60
N ASP A 2 0.00 -19.32 -5.31
CA ASP A 2 0.26 -20.57 -6.01
C ASP A 2 1.59 -21.15 -5.50
N ALA A 3 1.58 -22.42 -5.09
CA ALA A 3 2.76 -23.08 -4.55
C ALA A 3 3.77 -23.51 -5.62
N ALA A 4 3.44 -23.36 -6.92
CA ALA A 4 4.26 -23.79 -8.05
C ALA A 4 4.81 -25.22 -7.86
N SER A 5 3.92 -26.15 -7.50
CA SER A 5 4.25 -27.54 -7.17
C SER A 5 5.26 -27.72 -6.01
N GLY A 6 5.39 -26.71 -5.15
CA GLY A 6 6.27 -26.65 -3.99
C GLY A 6 7.64 -26.00 -4.25
N THR A 7 7.87 -25.42 -5.42
CA THR A 7 9.17 -24.83 -5.78
C THR A 7 9.35 -23.40 -5.30
N GLN A 8 8.28 -22.60 -5.36
CA GLN A 8 8.28 -21.19 -4.98
C GLN A 8 6.86 -20.71 -4.71
N LEU A 9 6.73 -19.64 -3.93
CA LEU A 9 5.45 -18.99 -3.71
C LEU A 9 5.21 -17.92 -4.77
N LEU A 10 4.11 -18.02 -5.52
CA LEU A 10 3.74 -17.05 -6.54
C LEU A 10 2.43 -16.33 -6.19
N VAL A 11 2.35 -15.06 -6.59
CA VAL A 11 1.08 -14.36 -6.74
C VAL A 11 0.62 -14.58 -8.18
N TYR A 12 -0.35 -15.46 -8.37
CA TYR A 12 -0.87 -15.86 -9.68
C TYR A 12 -2.41 -15.75 -9.71
N PRO A 13 -3.02 -15.48 -10.88
CA PRO A 13 -4.48 -15.48 -11.03
C PRO A 13 -5.12 -16.75 -10.47
N CYS A 14 -6.29 -16.60 -9.85
CA CYS A 14 -7.04 -17.74 -9.32
C CYS A 14 -7.58 -18.59 -10.48
N TYR A 15 -7.36 -19.90 -10.43
CA TYR A 15 -8.06 -20.83 -11.33
C TYR A 15 -9.50 -21.03 -10.85
N GLU A 16 -10.40 -21.26 -11.81
CA GLU A 16 -11.75 -21.72 -11.52
C GLU A 16 -11.71 -23.05 -10.74
N ALA A 17 -12.68 -23.24 -9.83
CA ALA A 17 -12.71 -24.41 -8.96
C ALA A 17 -12.78 -25.73 -9.76
N SER A 18 -13.40 -25.71 -10.93
CA SER A 18 -13.52 -26.84 -11.87
C SER A 18 -12.16 -27.33 -12.39
N VAL A 19 -11.15 -26.46 -12.46
CA VAL A 19 -9.79 -26.84 -12.89
C VAL A 19 -9.12 -27.72 -11.83
N GLY A 20 -9.53 -27.62 -10.57
CA GLY A 20 -8.99 -28.46 -9.48
C GLY A 20 -7.48 -28.24 -9.26
N ASN A 21 -6.96 -27.04 -9.51
CA ASN A 21 -5.54 -26.74 -9.34
C ASN A 21 -5.15 -26.77 -7.85
N ALA A 22 -4.60 -27.90 -7.42
CA ALA A 22 -4.15 -28.11 -6.05
C ALA A 22 -3.03 -27.15 -5.61
N ASN A 23 -2.29 -26.51 -6.53
CA ASN A 23 -1.24 -25.54 -6.17
C ASN A 23 -1.80 -24.26 -5.52
N GLN A 24 -3.09 -23.97 -5.69
CA GLN A 24 -3.75 -22.79 -5.11
C GLN A 24 -4.66 -23.11 -3.91
N VAL A 25 -4.67 -24.37 -3.48
CA VAL A 25 -5.47 -24.81 -2.33
C VAL A 25 -4.59 -24.77 -1.09
N TRP A 26 -4.86 -23.81 -0.21
CA TRP A 26 -4.14 -23.62 1.05
C TRP A 26 -5.06 -23.87 2.24
N GLN A 27 -4.50 -24.36 3.33
CA GLN A 27 -5.23 -24.62 4.56
C GLN A 27 -4.56 -23.90 5.72
N VAL A 28 -5.36 -23.32 6.62
CA VAL A 28 -4.83 -22.79 7.89
C VAL A 28 -4.98 -23.88 8.95
N ARG A 29 -3.86 -24.41 9.44
CA ARG A 29 -3.82 -25.44 10.50
C ARG A 29 -2.87 -25.00 11.61
N ASP A 30 -3.35 -25.01 12.86
CA ASP A 30 -2.59 -24.53 14.03
C ASP A 30 -1.97 -23.13 13.84
N GLY A 31 -2.70 -22.25 13.16
CA GLY A 31 -2.23 -20.92 12.81
C GLY A 31 -1.12 -20.91 11.76
N LYS A 32 -1.00 -21.92 10.90
CA LYS A 32 -0.04 -21.95 9.80
C LYS A 32 -0.75 -22.04 8.48
N LEU A 33 -0.33 -21.24 7.51
CA LEU A 33 -0.81 -21.35 6.14
C LEU A 33 0.00 -22.42 5.40
N GLN A 34 -0.61 -23.59 5.23
CA GLN A 34 0.01 -24.80 4.74
C GLN A 34 -0.52 -25.19 3.35
N TRP A 35 0.39 -25.66 2.51
CA TRP A 35 0.12 -26.33 1.24
C TRP A 35 0.51 -27.80 1.35
N GLU A 36 -0.40 -28.70 0.98
CA GLU A 36 -0.20 -30.14 1.02
C GLU A 36 -0.03 -30.66 -0.41
N ARG A 37 1.05 -31.41 -0.67
CA ARG A 37 1.22 -32.10 -1.93
C ARG A 37 0.23 -33.28 -1.97
N LYS A 38 -0.39 -33.54 -3.11
CA LYS A 38 -1.30 -34.68 -3.26
C LYS A 38 -0.57 -35.98 -2.88
N GLY A 39 -1.08 -36.69 -1.87
CA GLY A 39 -0.50 -37.95 -1.38
C GLY A 39 0.62 -37.80 -0.33
N SER A 40 0.96 -36.59 0.13
CA SER A 40 1.87 -36.40 1.25
C SER A 40 1.14 -36.40 2.59
N SER A 41 1.82 -36.78 3.68
CA SER A 41 1.27 -36.60 5.02
C SER A 41 1.18 -35.11 5.39
N PRO A 42 0.31 -34.72 6.34
CA PRO A 42 0.23 -33.35 6.84
C PRO A 42 1.57 -32.81 7.36
N GLU A 43 2.46 -33.67 7.85
CA GLU A 43 3.77 -33.27 8.39
C GLU A 43 4.78 -32.90 7.29
N GLN A 44 4.56 -33.39 6.07
CA GLN A 44 5.38 -33.14 4.88
C GLN A 44 4.88 -31.94 4.04
N GLY A 45 3.92 -31.18 4.57
CA GLY A 45 3.44 -29.97 3.91
C GLY A 45 4.47 -28.84 3.92
N LEU A 46 4.31 -27.93 2.96
CA LEU A 46 5.06 -26.68 2.93
C LEU A 46 4.23 -25.58 3.58
N CYS A 47 4.85 -24.80 4.45
CA CYS A 47 4.24 -23.66 5.11
C CYS A 47 4.78 -22.35 4.52
N ILE A 48 3.93 -21.33 4.47
CA ILE A 48 4.38 -19.98 4.17
C ILE A 48 5.12 -19.43 5.38
N ASP A 49 6.37 -19.09 5.15
CA ASP A 49 7.29 -18.58 6.15
C ASP A 49 7.93 -17.27 5.67
N GLN A 50 8.26 -16.39 6.60
CA GLN A 50 9.06 -15.23 6.30
C GLN A 50 10.49 -15.70 6.06
N LYS A 51 11.06 -15.37 4.91
CA LYS A 51 12.49 -15.53 4.68
C LYS A 51 13.17 -14.65 5.73
N ALA A 52 13.72 -15.28 6.76
CA ALA A 52 14.11 -14.64 8.01
C ALA A 52 14.72 -13.25 7.73
N ALA A 53 14.09 -12.21 8.27
CA ALA A 53 14.51 -10.82 8.15
C ALA A 53 15.79 -10.55 8.96
N GLU A 54 16.76 -11.46 8.90
CA GLU A 54 18.03 -11.45 9.62
C GLU A 54 18.89 -10.22 9.29
N LYS A 55 18.58 -9.51 8.19
CA LYS A 55 19.27 -8.28 7.80
C LYS A 55 18.57 -6.98 8.24
N ALA A 56 17.27 -6.98 8.52
CA ALA A 56 16.54 -5.73 8.78
C ALA A 56 16.71 -5.18 10.21
N SER A 57 17.10 -6.03 11.17
CA SER A 57 17.24 -5.61 12.58
C SER A 57 18.61 -5.01 12.94
N ARG A 58 19.61 -5.03 12.05
CA ARG A 58 21.00 -4.65 12.39
C ARG A 58 21.40 -3.22 11.98
N GLN A 59 20.54 -2.48 11.29
CA GLN A 59 20.77 -1.05 11.07
C GLN A 59 19.83 -0.25 11.99
N GLY A 60 20.19 -0.29 13.28
CA GLY A 60 19.58 0.52 14.33
C GLY A 60 19.85 1.99 14.05
N GLY A 61 18.82 2.65 13.55
CA GLY A 61 18.84 4.07 13.26
C GLY A 61 17.76 4.38 12.26
N ALA A 62 16.59 4.74 12.76
CA ALA A 62 15.65 5.54 11.98
C ALA A 62 16.42 6.70 11.32
N PRO A 63 16.62 6.78 9.99
CA PRO A 63 16.97 8.08 9.43
C PRO A 63 15.82 9.00 9.83
N GLN A 64 16.14 10.10 10.52
CA GLN A 64 15.14 11.10 10.90
C GLN A 64 14.41 11.53 9.64
N GLY A 65 13.14 11.15 9.52
CA GLY A 65 12.19 11.80 8.65
C GLY A 65 12.26 11.53 7.14
N GLU A 66 13.01 10.56 6.60
CA GLU A 66 12.89 10.35 5.14
C GLU A 66 11.57 9.63 4.80
N PHE A 67 10.75 10.27 3.98
CA PHE A 67 9.54 9.67 3.39
C PHE A 67 9.86 9.10 2.01
N THR A 68 9.17 8.03 1.64
CA THR A 68 9.10 7.52 0.27
C THR A 68 7.65 7.36 -0.18
N LEU A 69 7.42 7.25 -1.49
CA LEU A 69 6.09 6.97 -2.03
C LEU A 69 5.89 5.46 -2.24
N GLN A 70 4.96 4.87 -1.49
CA GLN A 70 4.63 3.44 -1.52
C GLN A 70 3.13 3.21 -1.72
N THR A 71 2.73 1.95 -1.94
CA THR A 71 1.31 1.58 -1.97
C THR A 71 0.62 2.01 -0.67
N CYS A 72 -0.56 2.60 -0.80
CA CYS A 72 -1.38 3.00 0.33
C CYS A 72 -1.88 1.78 1.11
N ALA A 73 -1.49 1.67 2.38
CA ALA A 73 -1.97 0.65 3.30
C ALA A 73 -2.06 1.22 4.72
N PRO A 74 -3.01 0.77 5.56
CA PRO A 74 -3.06 1.18 6.96
C PRO A 74 -1.94 0.48 7.75
N LYS A 75 -0.73 1.04 7.71
CA LYS A 75 0.45 0.54 8.41
C LYS A 75 1.21 1.67 9.13
N GLU A 76 2.15 1.30 10.00
CA GLU A 76 3.06 2.26 10.63
C GLU A 76 3.77 3.10 9.56
N GLY A 77 3.90 4.40 9.81
CA GLY A 77 4.61 5.33 8.94
C GLY A 77 3.79 5.89 7.78
N GLN A 78 2.56 5.40 7.54
CA GLN A 78 1.64 5.96 6.55
C GLN A 78 0.45 6.71 7.16
N VAL A 79 0.39 6.88 8.48
CA VAL A 79 -0.76 7.49 9.16
C VAL A 79 -0.42 8.89 9.68
N LEU A 80 -0.73 9.90 8.86
CA LEU A 80 -0.62 11.33 9.14
C LEU A 80 -2.01 11.92 9.39
N ARG A 81 -2.24 12.41 10.61
CA ARG A 81 -3.51 13.00 11.03
C ARG A 81 -3.50 14.51 10.91
N ARG A 82 -4.60 15.07 10.40
CA ARG A 82 -4.86 16.49 10.45
C ARG A 82 -5.10 16.92 11.90
N GLU A 83 -4.29 17.82 12.43
CA GLU A 83 -4.42 18.38 13.77
C GLU A 83 -4.33 19.91 13.75
N ASP A 84 -4.81 20.56 14.81
CA ASP A 84 -4.77 22.02 15.00
C ASP A 84 -5.26 22.79 13.76
N ALA A 85 -6.41 22.42 13.17
CA ALA A 85 -6.94 23.13 12.02
C ALA A 85 -7.41 24.55 12.39
N ARG A 86 -7.01 25.55 11.60
CA ARG A 86 -7.34 26.98 11.80
C ARG A 86 -8.38 27.45 10.78
N ALA A 87 -9.02 28.59 11.10
CA ALA A 87 -10.05 29.22 10.27
C ALA A 87 -9.54 29.65 8.87
N ASP A 88 -8.24 29.84 8.70
CA ASP A 88 -7.59 30.15 7.42
C ASP A 88 -7.37 28.92 6.52
N GLY A 89 -7.89 27.76 6.94
CA GLY A 89 -7.77 26.48 6.22
C GLY A 89 -6.40 25.81 6.36
N THR A 90 -5.53 26.29 7.25
CA THR A 90 -4.22 25.67 7.53
C THR A 90 -4.31 24.69 8.70
N PHE A 91 -3.44 23.68 8.71
CA PHE A 91 -3.43 22.63 9.74
C PHE A 91 -2.02 22.05 9.92
N LEU A 92 -1.80 21.29 10.98
CA LEU A 92 -0.64 20.43 11.15
C LEU A 92 -0.98 19.02 10.65
N LEU A 93 0.03 18.31 10.17
CA LEU A 93 -0.06 16.88 9.85
C LEU A 93 0.81 16.13 10.86
N ARG A 94 0.22 15.38 11.77
CA ARG A 94 0.93 14.67 12.84
C ARG A 94 1.04 13.19 12.53
N ASP A 95 2.25 12.65 12.59
CA ASP A 95 2.47 11.21 12.52
C ASP A 95 1.90 10.55 13.77
N ARG A 96 0.93 9.65 13.58
CA ARG A 96 0.25 9.00 14.68
C ARG A 96 1.20 8.16 15.53
N ASP A 97 2.21 7.57 14.91
CA ASP A 97 3.03 6.55 15.57
C ASP A 97 4.20 7.18 16.36
N THR A 98 4.75 8.33 15.93
CA THR A 98 5.79 9.07 16.68
C THR A 98 5.29 10.30 17.44
N GLY A 99 4.11 10.82 17.08
CA GLY A 99 3.61 12.09 17.61
C GLY A 99 4.35 13.33 17.10
N SER A 100 5.29 13.19 16.16
CA SER A 100 5.98 14.31 15.51
C SER A 100 5.15 14.87 14.36
N CYS A 101 5.45 16.10 13.91
CA CYS A 101 4.75 16.70 12.77
C CYS A 101 5.51 16.46 11.47
N PHE A 102 4.75 16.23 10.41
CA PHE A 102 5.20 16.27 9.03
C PHE A 102 5.63 17.70 8.71
N ALA A 103 6.91 17.84 8.34
CA ALA A 103 7.63 19.10 8.37
C ALA A 103 8.46 19.29 7.11
N ALA A 104 8.63 20.55 6.71
CA ALA A 104 9.68 20.98 5.79
C ALA A 104 11.01 21.07 6.54
N LEU A 105 11.98 20.31 6.07
CA LEU A 105 13.36 20.31 6.55
C LEU A 105 14.26 21.16 5.62
N PRO A 106 15.47 21.54 6.06
CA PRO A 106 16.42 22.24 5.21
C PRO A 106 16.68 21.53 3.87
N GLY A 107 16.88 22.30 2.80
CA GLY A 107 17.15 21.74 1.47
C GLY A 107 15.92 21.21 0.73
N ASN A 108 14.73 21.73 1.03
CA ASN A 108 13.45 21.30 0.43
C ASN A 108 13.11 19.82 0.66
N VAL A 109 13.68 19.23 1.71
CA VAL A 109 13.40 17.86 2.12
C VAL A 109 12.13 17.86 2.96
N ILE A 110 11.34 16.80 2.86
CA ILE A 110 10.18 16.61 3.73
C ILE A 110 10.52 15.52 4.74
N GLY A 111 10.14 15.74 6.00
CA GLY A 111 10.31 14.73 7.03
C GLY A 111 9.49 14.91 8.27
N LEU A 112 9.97 14.34 9.38
CA LEU A 112 9.38 14.56 10.70
C LEU A 112 10.20 15.56 11.49
N GLY A 113 9.52 16.49 12.14
CA GLY A 113 10.12 17.51 13.01
C GLY A 113 9.21 17.88 14.18
N GLU A 114 9.63 18.92 14.90
CA GLU A 114 8.81 19.51 15.96
C GLU A 114 7.52 20.11 15.39
N CYS A 115 6.43 19.97 16.15
CA CYS A 115 5.15 20.57 15.80
C CYS A 115 5.18 22.06 16.14
N SER A 116 5.16 22.92 15.12
CA SER A 116 5.20 24.37 15.29
C SER A 116 4.34 25.10 14.25
N SER A 117 4.13 26.41 14.42
CA SER A 117 3.40 27.26 13.47
C SER A 117 4.03 27.30 12.08
N GLU A 118 5.32 27.00 11.97
CA GLU A 118 6.07 27.05 10.73
C GLU A 118 5.87 25.79 9.89
N GLN A 119 5.40 24.69 10.50
CA GLN A 119 5.21 23.37 9.87
C GLN A 119 3.77 23.11 9.44
N ARG A 120 3.06 24.16 9.05
CA ARG A 120 1.64 24.10 8.66
C ARG A 120 1.48 23.81 7.18
N TRP A 121 0.38 23.14 6.87
CA TRP A 121 0.01 22.73 5.53
C TRP A 121 -1.35 23.29 5.15
N ARG A 122 -1.59 23.40 3.84
CA ARG A 122 -2.83 23.85 3.22
C ARG A 122 -3.12 22.99 1.99
N GLU A 123 -4.39 22.65 1.79
CA GLU A 123 -4.86 22.05 0.54
C GLU A 123 -5.27 23.14 -0.44
N LEU A 124 -4.60 23.19 -1.59
CA LEU A 124 -4.97 24.00 -2.75
C LEU A 124 -5.94 23.18 -3.61
N ARG A 125 -7.20 23.07 -3.15
CA ARG A 125 -8.21 22.14 -3.71
C ARG A 125 -8.51 22.39 -5.19
N ASP A 126 -8.45 23.65 -5.64
CA ASP A 126 -8.62 24.08 -7.02
C ASP A 126 -7.54 23.53 -7.96
N ARG A 127 -6.35 23.27 -7.42
CA ARG A 127 -5.19 22.76 -8.15
C ARG A 127 -4.80 21.33 -7.77
N GLU A 128 -5.48 20.75 -6.78
CA GLU A 128 -5.20 19.42 -6.23
C GLU A 128 -3.77 19.29 -5.67
N GLN A 129 -3.29 20.31 -4.96
CA GLN A 129 -1.94 20.33 -4.38
C GLN A 129 -1.98 20.46 -2.86
N VAL A 130 -0.94 19.96 -2.19
CA VAL A 130 -0.71 20.19 -0.76
C VAL A 130 0.50 21.11 -0.62
N GLN A 131 0.28 22.29 -0.07
CA GLN A 131 1.28 23.35 0.08
C GLN A 131 1.74 23.45 1.53
N HIS A 132 3.04 23.54 1.73
CA HIS A 132 3.65 23.95 2.98
C HIS A 132 3.56 25.47 3.13
N VAL A 133 2.96 25.95 4.21
CA VAL A 133 2.53 27.36 4.34
C VAL A 133 3.71 28.31 4.44
N SER A 134 4.70 28.01 5.27
CA SER A 134 5.81 28.94 5.52
C SER A 134 6.79 29.07 4.35
N THR A 135 7.00 28.00 3.59
CA THR A 135 7.89 28.02 2.41
C THR A 135 7.16 28.35 1.11
N GLY A 136 5.83 28.22 1.09
CA GLY A 136 5.02 28.37 -0.13
C GLY A 136 5.22 27.26 -1.17
N LEU A 137 5.99 26.22 -0.85
CA LEU A 137 6.28 25.10 -1.75
C LEU A 137 5.23 23.98 -1.62
N CYS A 138 5.06 23.19 -2.68
CA CYS A 138 4.14 22.06 -2.72
C CYS A 138 4.88 20.73 -2.69
N ILE A 139 4.20 19.69 -2.20
CA ILE A 139 4.71 18.31 -2.27
C ILE A 139 4.81 17.90 -3.76
N ASP A 140 5.98 17.44 -4.16
CA ASP A 140 6.29 16.87 -5.47
C ASP A 140 6.80 15.44 -5.28
N GLU A 141 6.37 14.50 -6.14
CA GLU A 141 6.84 13.10 -6.10
C GLU A 141 8.37 13.00 -6.22
N GLY A 142 9.03 14.02 -6.80
CA GLY A 142 10.47 14.04 -6.96
C GLY A 142 10.95 12.97 -7.95
N ASN A 143 12.23 12.63 -7.84
CA ASN A 143 12.82 11.51 -8.57
C ASN A 143 12.84 10.27 -7.65
N ASP A 144 12.78 9.08 -8.23
CA ASP A 144 12.96 7.80 -7.51
C ASP A 144 12.05 7.60 -6.29
N ARG A 145 10.82 8.13 -6.34
CA ARG A 145 9.82 8.02 -5.25
C ARG A 145 10.24 8.68 -3.94
N ARG A 146 11.17 9.63 -3.98
CA ARG A 146 11.57 10.45 -2.83
C ARG A 146 10.92 11.82 -2.95
N PRO A 147 9.78 12.04 -2.27
CA PRO A 147 9.05 13.27 -2.36
C PRO A 147 9.86 14.44 -1.80
N VAL A 148 9.76 15.58 -2.47
CA VAL A 148 10.46 16.82 -2.11
C VAL A 148 9.48 17.98 -2.11
N LEU A 149 9.90 19.12 -1.57
CA LEU A 149 9.19 20.39 -1.77
C LEU A 149 9.66 21.05 -3.05
N TYR A 150 8.72 21.45 -3.90
CA TYR A 150 9.01 22.15 -5.15
C TYR A 150 8.02 23.29 -5.38
N MET A 151 8.32 24.18 -6.33
CA MET A 151 7.39 25.24 -6.69
C MET A 151 6.03 24.67 -7.09
N CYS A 152 4.96 25.23 -6.54
CA CYS A 152 3.61 24.81 -6.85
C CYS A 152 3.29 25.12 -8.32
N HIS A 153 2.96 24.09 -9.10
CA HIS A 153 2.58 24.25 -10.50
C HIS A 153 1.34 25.12 -10.71
N GLN A 154 1.29 25.81 -11.86
CA GLN A 154 0.20 26.67 -12.29
C GLN A 154 -0.04 26.51 -13.81
N PRO A 155 -1.27 26.73 -14.31
CA PRO A 155 -2.50 26.99 -13.57
C PRO A 155 -3.09 25.74 -12.92
N ARG A 156 -2.62 24.55 -13.31
CA ARG A 156 -3.03 23.25 -12.77
C ARG A 156 -1.79 22.44 -12.38
N ALA A 157 -1.96 21.53 -11.43
CA ALA A 157 -0.88 20.63 -11.05
C ALA A 157 -0.60 19.57 -12.12
N ALA A 158 0.68 19.40 -12.47
CA ALA A 158 1.13 18.17 -13.11
C ALA A 158 0.91 16.97 -12.19
N GLN A 159 0.77 15.77 -12.76
CA GLN A 159 0.45 14.55 -12.02
C GLN A 159 1.33 14.32 -10.79
N LYS A 160 2.63 14.62 -10.88
CA LYS A 160 3.61 14.47 -9.79
C LYS A 160 3.38 15.37 -8.57
N GLN A 161 2.51 16.39 -8.64
CA GLN A 161 2.14 17.26 -7.52
C GLN A 161 0.66 17.15 -7.13
N ARG A 162 -0.07 16.20 -7.74
CA ARG A 162 -1.50 16.01 -7.44
C ARG A 162 -1.66 15.21 -6.15
N PHE A 163 -1.49 15.85 -5.01
CA PHE A 163 -1.62 15.23 -3.69
C PHE A 163 -2.95 15.58 -3.03
N GLU A 164 -3.50 14.64 -2.27
CA GLU A 164 -4.67 14.84 -1.44
C GLU A 164 -4.45 14.26 -0.04
N ILE A 165 -5.18 14.80 0.94
CA ILE A 165 -5.17 14.32 2.32
C ILE A 165 -6.48 13.57 2.58
N VAL A 166 -6.36 12.29 2.91
CA VAL A 166 -7.46 11.40 3.24
C VAL A 166 -7.50 11.25 4.76
N ASP A 167 -8.38 11.98 5.44
CA ASP A 167 -8.39 12.06 6.92
C ASP A 167 -8.58 10.69 7.61
N THR A 168 -9.31 9.76 6.97
CA THR A 168 -9.47 8.38 7.45
C THR A 168 -9.04 7.41 6.34
N PRO A 169 -7.94 6.66 6.51
CA PRO A 169 -7.22 6.41 7.77
C PRO A 169 -6.15 7.45 8.15
N GLY A 170 -5.94 8.52 7.37
CA GLY A 170 -4.90 9.53 7.60
C GLY A 170 -3.77 9.44 6.59
N TRP A 171 -4.09 9.41 5.30
CA TRP A 171 -3.08 9.33 4.23
C TRP A 171 -2.80 10.69 3.62
N VAL A 172 -1.54 10.97 3.32
CA VAL A 172 -1.15 11.96 2.31
C VAL A 172 -0.76 11.19 1.07
N ARG A 173 -1.58 11.27 0.02
CA ARG A 173 -1.43 10.40 -1.15
C ARG A 173 -1.35 11.18 -2.46
N LEU A 174 -0.49 10.71 -3.34
CA LEU A 174 -0.51 11.05 -4.76
C LEU A 174 -1.79 10.48 -5.37
N LYS A 175 -2.61 11.36 -5.96
CA LYS A 175 -3.92 11.02 -6.50
C LYS A 175 -3.77 10.11 -7.72
N GLY A 176 -4.43 8.95 -7.69
CA GLY A 176 -4.50 8.08 -8.85
C GLY A 176 -5.20 8.76 -10.04
N THR A 177 -4.77 8.46 -11.26
CA THR A 177 -5.41 8.98 -12.47
C THR A 177 -5.28 8.01 -13.63
N TRP A 178 -6.05 8.26 -14.67
CA TRP A 178 -5.86 7.69 -16.00
C TRP A 178 -5.28 8.74 -16.94
N GLY A 179 -4.64 8.28 -18.00
CA GLY A 179 -4.17 9.10 -19.10
C GLY A 179 -3.73 8.23 -20.26
N ASP A 180 -3.10 8.83 -21.26
CA ASP A 180 -2.98 8.24 -22.59
C ASP A 180 -4.34 7.71 -23.09
N ASN A 181 -5.38 8.58 -23.02
CA ASN A 181 -6.76 8.24 -23.36
C ASN A 181 -7.30 6.97 -22.65
N GLY A 182 -6.86 6.72 -21.41
CA GLY A 182 -7.27 5.57 -20.61
C GLY A 182 -6.35 4.35 -20.73
N ARG A 183 -5.30 4.39 -21.56
CA ARG A 183 -4.36 3.27 -21.73
C ARG A 183 -3.38 3.15 -20.56
N ARG A 184 -3.11 4.25 -19.86
CA ARG A 184 -2.17 4.26 -18.74
C ARG A 184 -2.88 4.64 -17.45
N ARG A 185 -2.77 3.76 -16.46
CA ARG A 185 -3.22 4.01 -15.08
C ARG A 185 -2.02 4.37 -14.21
N TRP A 186 -2.12 5.46 -13.48
CA TRP A 186 -1.24 5.75 -12.36
C TRP A 186 -1.99 5.42 -11.09
N PHE A 187 -1.45 4.45 -10.35
CA PHE A 187 -1.96 4.08 -9.04
C PHE A 187 -1.60 5.14 -8.01
N GLU A 188 -2.46 5.28 -7.02
CA GLU A 188 -2.22 6.06 -5.84
C GLU A 188 -0.98 5.56 -5.09
N LYS A 189 -0.23 6.51 -4.51
CA LYS A 189 0.90 6.21 -3.63
C LYS A 189 0.80 7.09 -2.41
N CYS A 190 1.03 6.53 -1.24
CA CYS A 190 1.01 7.23 0.03
C CYS A 190 2.43 7.56 0.47
N LEU A 191 2.57 8.68 1.18
CA LEU A 191 3.80 8.98 1.92
C LEU A 191 4.01 7.94 3.00
N ASP A 192 5.21 7.37 3.02
CA ASP A 192 5.60 6.26 3.88
C ASP A 192 6.92 6.58 4.59
N ARG A 193 6.83 6.82 5.90
CA ARG A 193 7.97 7.04 6.78
C ARG A 193 8.62 5.71 7.11
N LYS A 194 9.88 5.54 6.68
CA LYS A 194 10.61 4.27 6.74
C LYS A 194 9.78 3.13 6.15
N PRO A 195 9.82 2.94 4.82
CA PRO A 195 9.07 1.86 4.21
C PRO A 195 9.37 0.56 4.96
N VAL A 196 8.35 -0.05 5.55
CA VAL A 196 8.43 -1.41 6.05
C VAL A 196 8.87 -2.25 4.86
N GLU A 197 10.12 -2.72 4.90
CA GLU A 197 10.66 -3.58 3.86
C GLU A 197 9.66 -4.70 3.62
N PRO A 198 9.34 -5.00 2.34
CA PRO A 198 8.44 -6.09 2.03
C PRO A 198 8.87 -7.34 2.79
N ILE A 199 7.91 -7.94 3.50
CA ILE A 199 8.14 -9.23 4.12
C ILE A 199 8.24 -10.24 2.97
N ASP A 200 9.46 -10.72 2.72
CA ASP A 200 9.68 -11.80 1.76
C ASP A 200 9.08 -13.08 2.32
N LEU A 201 8.03 -13.57 1.64
CA LEU A 201 7.39 -14.85 1.96
C LEU A 201 8.00 -15.94 1.08
N SER A 202 8.24 -17.10 1.68
CA SER A 202 8.81 -18.27 1.01
C SER A 202 8.12 -19.55 1.48
N LEU A 203 8.22 -20.60 0.68
CA LEU A 203 7.82 -21.94 1.10
C LEU A 203 8.96 -22.60 1.87
N ARG A 204 8.65 -23.16 3.04
CA ARG A 204 9.57 -23.96 3.85
C ARG A 204 8.85 -25.16 4.44
N ASP A 205 9.60 -26.18 4.84
CA ASP A 205 9.04 -27.29 5.61
C ASP A 205 8.31 -26.78 6.86
N CYS A 206 7.07 -27.26 7.07
CA CYS A 206 6.23 -26.80 8.19
C CYS A 206 6.84 -27.03 9.57
N MET A 207 7.76 -27.99 9.71
CA MET A 207 8.55 -28.22 10.91
C MET A 207 9.60 -27.13 11.13
N ALA A 208 10.31 -26.71 10.08
CA ALA A 208 11.27 -25.62 10.15
C ALA A 208 10.58 -24.29 10.49
N ALA A 209 9.45 -24.00 9.83
CA ALA A 209 8.65 -22.80 10.10
C ALA A 209 8.11 -22.75 11.54
N ARG A 210 7.92 -23.91 12.20
CA ARG A 210 7.41 -23.99 13.58
C ARG A 210 8.34 -23.28 14.57
N HIS A 211 9.65 -23.36 14.36
CA HIS A 211 10.63 -22.80 15.28
C HIS A 211 10.67 -21.26 15.27
N LEU A 212 10.12 -20.61 14.23
CA LEU A 212 10.11 -19.16 14.08
C LEU A 212 8.88 -18.47 14.70
N GLY A 213 7.88 -19.25 15.14
CA GLY A 213 6.72 -18.71 15.87
C GLY A 213 5.74 -17.87 15.03
N LEU A 214 5.84 -17.88 13.70
CA LEU A 214 4.89 -17.18 12.82
C LEU A 214 3.50 -17.79 12.90
N ARG A 215 2.48 -16.92 12.87
CA ARG A 215 1.07 -17.32 12.86
C ARG A 215 0.28 -16.61 11.75
N TRP A 216 -0.53 -17.38 11.06
CA TRP A 216 -1.47 -16.99 10.03
C TRP A 216 -2.89 -17.15 10.54
N GLU A 217 -3.71 -16.13 10.33
CA GLU A 217 -5.13 -16.17 10.60
C GLU A 217 -5.89 -15.90 9.30
N ARG A 218 -6.95 -16.69 9.06
CA ARG A 218 -7.84 -16.41 7.93
C ARG A 218 -8.69 -15.20 8.28
N TRP A 219 -8.38 -14.06 7.68
CA TRP A 219 -9.30 -12.93 7.67
C TRP A 219 -10.45 -13.22 6.69
N ASN A 220 -11.65 -12.74 7.05
CA ASN A 220 -12.87 -12.97 6.26
C ASN A 220 -12.65 -12.61 4.78
N ALA A 221 -13.27 -13.38 3.87
CA ALA A 221 -13.22 -13.08 2.44
C ALA A 221 -13.77 -11.65 2.21
N PHE A 222 -12.89 -10.75 1.77
CA PHE A 222 -13.28 -9.41 1.37
C PHE A 222 -13.81 -9.46 -0.06
N ALA A 223 -15.13 -9.34 -0.22
CA ALA A 223 -15.71 -9.02 -1.50
C ALA A 223 -15.62 -7.48 -1.68
N PRO A 224 -14.81 -6.98 -2.64
CA PRO A 224 -14.73 -5.55 -2.90
C PRO A 224 -16.11 -5.00 -3.26
N LEU A 225 -16.36 -3.73 -2.96
CA LEU A 225 -17.66 -3.10 -3.17
C LEU A 225 -18.10 -3.25 -4.64
N GLU A 226 -17.17 -3.08 -5.57
CA GLU A 226 -17.36 -3.26 -7.01
C GLU A 226 -17.89 -4.65 -7.35
N ARG A 227 -17.36 -5.70 -6.71
CA ARG A 227 -17.84 -7.07 -6.93
C ARG A 227 -19.24 -7.27 -6.36
N LYS A 228 -19.51 -6.73 -5.17
CA LYS A 228 -20.85 -6.78 -4.56
C LYS A 228 -21.88 -6.07 -5.45
N LEU A 229 -21.55 -4.89 -5.96
CA LEU A 229 -22.40 -4.12 -6.87
C LEU A 229 -22.61 -4.86 -8.19
N TRP A 230 -21.57 -5.48 -8.75
CA TRP A 230 -21.66 -6.30 -9.96
C TRP A 230 -22.57 -7.51 -9.79
N GLU A 231 -22.49 -8.20 -8.65
CA GLU A 231 -23.34 -9.36 -8.35
C GLU A 231 -24.80 -8.98 -8.09
N GLN A 232 -25.05 -7.78 -7.55
CA GLN A 232 -26.38 -7.25 -7.28
C GLN A 232 -27.04 -6.60 -8.51
N ALA A 233 -26.26 -6.20 -9.51
CA ALA A 233 -26.79 -5.58 -10.71
C ALA A 233 -27.64 -6.58 -11.52
N GLU A 234 -28.77 -6.10 -12.06
CA GLU A 234 -29.56 -6.89 -13.01
C GLU A 234 -28.70 -7.26 -14.22
N LYS A 235 -28.46 -8.56 -14.40
CA LYS A 235 -27.70 -9.06 -15.53
C LYS A 235 -28.59 -8.95 -16.77
N PRO A 236 -28.12 -8.29 -17.85
CA PRO A 236 -28.93 -8.16 -19.07
C PRO A 236 -29.30 -9.55 -19.60
N THR A 237 -30.59 -9.77 -19.86
CA THR A 237 -31.12 -11.03 -20.41
C THR A 237 -31.00 -11.13 -21.93
N GLY A 238 -30.14 -10.31 -22.54
CA GLY A 238 -29.90 -10.25 -23.98
C GLY A 238 -28.54 -10.80 -24.38
N PRO A 239 -28.28 -10.93 -25.69
CA PRO A 239 -26.96 -11.31 -26.18
C PRO A 239 -25.91 -10.34 -25.64
N VAL A 240 -24.84 -10.88 -25.05
CA VAL A 240 -23.73 -10.08 -24.53
C VAL A 240 -23.12 -9.31 -25.69
N LEU A 241 -23.23 -7.99 -25.66
CA LEU A 241 -22.59 -7.11 -26.63
C LEU A 241 -21.07 -7.18 -26.39
N GLY A 242 -20.41 -8.10 -27.08
CA GLY A 242 -18.99 -8.40 -26.92
C GLY A 242 -18.51 -9.64 -27.68
N GLY A 243 -19.43 -10.51 -28.12
CA GLY A 243 -19.10 -11.76 -28.81
C GLY A 243 -18.54 -12.82 -27.87
N ASP A 244 -18.61 -14.08 -28.29
CA ASP A 244 -18.09 -15.26 -27.57
C ASP A 244 -16.55 -15.30 -27.58
N ALA A 245 -15.90 -14.22 -27.16
CA ALA A 245 -14.48 -14.27 -26.86
C ALA A 245 -14.35 -15.07 -25.56
N GLU A 246 -14.19 -16.39 -25.70
CA GLU A 246 -13.62 -17.23 -24.65
C GLU A 246 -12.40 -16.49 -24.07
N PRO A 247 -12.34 -16.30 -22.73
CA PRO A 247 -11.14 -15.77 -22.13
C PRO A 247 -9.96 -16.71 -22.47
N PRO A 248 -8.80 -16.18 -22.90
CA PRO A 248 -7.61 -17.00 -23.11
C PRO A 248 -7.10 -17.66 -21.82
#